data_AF-A0AAD4DYS1-F1
#
_entry.id   AF-A0AAD4DYS1-F1
#
_cell.length_a   1.000
_cell.length_b   1.000
_cell.length_c   1.000
_cell.angle_alpha   90.00
_cell.angle_beta   90.00
_cell.angle_gamma   90.00
#
_symmetry.space_group_name_H-M   'P 1'
#
loop_
_entity.id
_entity.type
_entity.pdbx_description
1 polymer ?
#
loop_
_entity_poly.entity_id
_entity_poly.type
_entity_poly.pdbx_seq_one_letter_code
_entity_poly.pdbx_strand_id
1 'polypeptide(L)'
;MCRANYRLVDKTAAIRLVTTLLFYVSTLGDERSITILLTTPALYRPIAELWLLALKTKDKDVVCLSSPSGPARTTSFRVCGVMLVSVCVQDESFVTILLELSGGIGAVTSAALKYLKSLRSMAKDLDIVSNAFKFELLVPVFSCCIGIIATTSMLDAAIREAYLLRQSVKDIFGALRVLQSLPLAREAMAEALASSFTYLDILLKRGDDPVSALHQALCAHAFETMVHISPYGPLEEKVAEMDPRWINEAFFRILFKYSLHDKILSYICKHVDAWSNNLGSIVRQDERLLDLWSNVEQALRVYGTLRFKAETIWWPSPSKKGLVLQCHCDGTAEDIRFRQCAGCQVVRYCSKRCQRDSWHSHHRLSCNFLKAAVGPSTPQRIKRSLRLLAALEVTHKQRKWDNILRLFAAARCEYPEDQERLVVELALDKFEESVRPLRDYLFLFNGLSENEVVDRLSSWSDPREVQGLQGPFLFSVITIHDRYESRQILFSPCMALNMEIFGNSVANAQP
;
A
#
# COMPACT_ATOMS: atom_id res chain seq x y z
N MET A 1 -27.17 -27.71 24.62
CA MET A 1 -28.01 -26.79 23.83
C MET A 1 -28.93 -27.60 22.93
N CYS A 2 -30.21 -27.73 23.31
CA CYS A 2 -31.21 -28.37 22.46
C CYS A 2 -31.41 -27.53 21.19
N ARG A 3 -31.16 -28.10 20.02
CA ARG A 3 -31.60 -27.50 18.75
C ARG A 3 -33.12 -27.45 18.78
N ALA A 4 -33.68 -26.28 19.06
CA ALA A 4 -35.12 -26.06 18.93
C ALA A 4 -35.52 -26.43 17.49
N ASN A 5 -36.47 -27.36 17.35
CA ASN A 5 -37.09 -27.69 16.08
C ASN A 5 -37.90 -26.48 15.61
N TYR A 6 -37.22 -25.51 15.00
CA TYR A 6 -37.88 -24.47 14.22
C TYR A 6 -38.61 -25.18 13.08
N ARG A 7 -39.95 -25.09 13.05
CA ARG A 7 -40.72 -25.40 11.83
C ARG A 7 -40.09 -24.62 10.69
N LEU A 8 -39.93 -25.24 9.51
CA LEU A 8 -39.58 -24.52 8.29
C LEU A 8 -40.64 -23.42 8.10
N VAL A 9 -40.32 -22.20 8.55
CA VAL A 9 -40.98 -21.00 8.04
C VAL A 9 -40.82 -21.09 6.53
N ASP A 10 -41.90 -20.91 5.78
CA ASP A 10 -41.79 -20.82 4.32
C ASP A 10 -40.68 -19.82 4.02
N LYS A 11 -39.57 -20.34 3.48
CA LYS A 11 -38.34 -19.60 3.25
C LYS A 11 -38.65 -18.34 2.45
N THR A 12 -39.65 -18.42 1.56
CA THR A 12 -40.17 -17.31 0.76
C THR A 12 -40.86 -16.24 1.60
N ALA A 13 -41.71 -16.64 2.56
CA ALA A 13 -42.42 -15.71 3.46
C ALA A 13 -41.49 -15.06 4.49
N ALA A 14 -40.53 -15.81 5.04
CA ALA A 14 -39.48 -15.25 5.89
C ALA A 14 -38.59 -14.27 5.13
N ILE A 15 -38.12 -14.66 3.94
CA ILE A 15 -37.37 -13.75 3.06
C ILE A 15 -38.21 -12.52 2.76
N ARG A 16 -39.49 -12.65 2.37
CA ARG A 16 -40.35 -11.50 2.11
C ARG A 16 -40.52 -10.60 3.33
N LEU A 17 -40.88 -11.14 4.49
CA LEU A 17 -41.11 -10.36 5.70
C LEU A 17 -39.87 -9.60 6.14
N VAL A 18 -38.73 -10.30 6.24
CA VAL A 18 -37.48 -9.66 6.61
C VAL A 18 -37.11 -8.65 5.53
N THR A 19 -37.17 -8.99 4.25
CA THR A 19 -36.83 -8.05 3.18
C THR A 19 -37.75 -6.83 3.12
N THR A 20 -39.04 -6.96 3.46
CA THR A 20 -39.96 -5.83 3.57
C THR A 20 -39.64 -4.95 4.78
N LEU A 21 -39.37 -5.53 5.95
CA LEU A 21 -38.88 -4.79 7.12
C LEU A 21 -37.59 -4.02 6.78
N LEU A 22 -36.67 -4.70 6.11
CA LEU A 22 -35.37 -4.17 5.75
C LEU A 22 -35.42 -3.11 4.64
N PHE A 23 -36.32 -3.27 3.66
CA PHE A 23 -36.60 -2.25 2.64
C PHE A 23 -37.10 -0.97 3.30
N TYR A 24 -37.99 -1.10 4.30
CA TYR A 24 -38.54 0.03 5.06
C TYR A 24 -37.43 0.78 5.82
N VAL A 25 -36.52 0.07 6.49
CA VAL A 25 -35.34 0.67 7.15
C VAL A 25 -34.45 1.40 6.13
N SER A 26 -34.16 0.76 4.98
CA SER A 26 -33.24 1.33 3.99
C SER A 26 -33.78 2.52 3.19
N THR A 27 -35.10 2.62 3.03
CA THR A 27 -35.72 3.65 2.18
C THR A 27 -36.19 4.87 2.96
N LEU A 28 -36.49 4.72 4.26
CA LEU A 28 -36.96 5.83 5.08
C LEU A 28 -35.84 6.59 5.79
N GLY A 29 -34.63 6.04 5.87
CA GLY A 29 -33.45 6.75 6.38
C GLY A 29 -33.59 7.28 7.81
N ASP A 30 -34.63 6.89 8.54
CA ASP A 30 -34.84 7.34 9.91
C ASP A 30 -33.76 6.71 10.79
N GLU A 31 -32.90 7.55 11.38
CA GLU A 31 -31.84 7.16 12.32
C GLU A 31 -32.34 6.20 13.39
N ARG A 32 -33.62 6.33 13.78
CA ARG A 32 -34.26 5.43 14.75
C ARG A 32 -34.34 3.99 14.25
N SER A 33 -34.64 3.78 12.97
CA SER A 33 -34.73 2.44 12.36
C SER A 33 -33.36 1.76 12.27
N ILE A 34 -32.33 2.53 11.94
CA ILE A 34 -30.93 2.08 11.96
C ILE A 34 -30.53 1.72 13.40
N THR A 35 -30.86 2.58 14.36
CA THR A 35 -30.59 2.35 15.78
C THR A 35 -31.26 1.07 16.29
N ILE A 36 -32.51 0.80 15.91
CA ILE A 36 -33.21 -0.44 16.30
C ILE A 36 -32.46 -1.67 15.77
N LEU A 37 -32.02 -1.67 14.51
CA LEU A 37 -31.23 -2.78 13.96
C LEU A 37 -29.92 -2.98 14.72
N LEU A 38 -29.18 -1.88 14.96
CA LEU A 38 -27.91 -1.93 15.69
C LEU A 38 -28.10 -2.42 17.12
N THR A 39 -29.19 -2.05 17.79
CA THR A 39 -29.47 -2.40 19.19
C THR A 39 -30.18 -3.73 19.39
N THR A 40 -30.46 -4.49 18.31
CA THR A 40 -31.15 -5.80 18.39
C THR A 40 -30.25 -6.95 17.89
N PRO A 41 -29.29 -7.45 18.71
CA PRO A 41 -28.38 -8.54 18.32
C PRO A 41 -29.07 -9.82 17.83
N ALA A 42 -30.32 -10.08 18.24
CA ALA A 42 -31.11 -11.22 17.77
C ALA A 42 -31.34 -11.21 16.25
N LEU A 43 -31.21 -10.06 15.58
CA LEU A 43 -31.35 -9.93 14.13
C LEU A 43 -30.06 -10.20 13.36
N TYR A 44 -28.90 -10.22 14.02
CA TYR A 44 -27.59 -10.32 13.35
C TYR A 44 -27.43 -11.63 12.57
N ARG A 45 -27.75 -12.76 13.19
CA ARG A 45 -27.68 -14.07 12.53
C ARG A 45 -28.63 -14.16 11.32
N PRO A 46 -29.93 -13.84 11.42
CA PRO A 46 -30.82 -13.79 10.26
C PRO A 46 -30.31 -12.89 9.11
N ILE A 47 -29.79 -11.69 9.43
CA ILE A 47 -29.26 -10.76 8.42
C ILE A 47 -28.04 -11.35 7.71
N ALA A 48 -27.11 -11.93 8.46
CA ALA A 48 -25.91 -12.57 7.91
C ALA A 48 -26.27 -13.79 7.03
N GLU A 49 -27.22 -14.64 7.47
CA GLU A 49 -27.70 -15.77 6.68
C GLU A 49 -28.35 -15.33 5.36
N LEU A 50 -29.17 -14.27 5.40
CA LEU A 50 -29.82 -13.72 4.20
C LEU A 50 -28.81 -13.14 3.22
N TRP A 51 -27.79 -12.44 3.69
CA TRP A 51 -26.70 -11.94 2.84
C TRP A 51 -25.93 -13.09 2.18
N LEU A 52 -25.56 -14.13 2.94
CA LEU A 52 -24.90 -15.31 2.37
C LEU A 52 -25.81 -16.09 1.39
N LEU A 53 -27.12 -16.10 1.63
CA LEU A 53 -28.09 -16.72 0.74
C LEU A 53 -28.27 -15.94 -0.57
N ALA A 54 -28.31 -14.61 -0.51
CA ALA A 54 -28.44 -13.73 -1.67
C ALA A 54 -27.30 -13.90 -2.69
N LEU A 55 -26.11 -14.34 -2.24
CA LEU A 55 -25.01 -14.72 -3.13
C LEU A 55 -25.22 -16.04 -3.88
N LYS A 56 -26.03 -16.94 -3.32
CA LYS A 56 -26.30 -18.27 -3.90
C LYS A 56 -27.47 -18.23 -4.88
N THR A 57 -28.39 -17.27 -4.73
CA THR A 57 -29.51 -17.09 -5.67
C THR A 57 -28.99 -16.55 -6.99
N LYS A 58 -29.38 -17.16 -8.13
CA LYS A 58 -29.03 -16.65 -9.47
C LYS A 58 -29.76 -15.34 -9.72
N ASP A 59 -29.19 -14.49 -10.59
CA ASP A 59 -29.78 -13.16 -10.89
C ASP A 59 -31.21 -13.24 -11.46
N LYS A 60 -31.54 -14.35 -12.15
CA LYS A 60 -32.88 -14.61 -12.70
C LYS A 60 -33.91 -15.03 -11.63
N ASP A 61 -33.45 -15.53 -10.50
CA ASP A 61 -34.28 -15.99 -9.38
C ASP A 61 -34.39 -14.92 -8.29
N VAL A 62 -33.91 -13.70 -8.56
CA VAL A 62 -33.94 -12.60 -7.62
C VAL A 62 -35.39 -12.23 -7.37
N VAL A 63 -35.82 -12.41 -6.12
CA VAL A 63 -37.12 -11.93 -5.65
C VAL A 63 -37.14 -10.42 -5.86
N CYS A 64 -37.83 -9.98 -6.91
CA CYS A 64 -38.13 -8.59 -7.15
C CYS A 64 -39.10 -8.12 -6.06
N LEU A 65 -38.64 -7.22 -5.22
CA LEU A 65 -39.49 -6.61 -4.19
C LEU A 65 -40.31 -5.52 -4.84
N SER A 66 -41.62 -5.72 -4.97
CA SER A 66 -42.54 -4.69 -5.44
C SER A 66 -42.88 -3.74 -4.29
N SER A 67 -42.71 -2.43 -4.49
CA SER A 67 -43.25 -1.45 -3.54
C SER A 67 -44.79 -1.54 -3.51
N PRO A 68 -45.43 -1.59 -2.33
CA PRO A 68 -46.88 -1.68 -2.21
C PRO A 68 -47.63 -0.40 -2.64
N SER A 69 -46.95 0.72 -2.84
CA SER A 69 -47.58 2.05 -2.99
C SER A 69 -47.17 2.86 -4.23
N GLY A 70 -46.64 2.23 -5.29
CA GLY A 70 -46.24 2.96 -6.50
C GLY A 70 -46.07 2.08 -7.75
N PRO A 71 -45.74 2.67 -8.92
CA PRO A 71 -45.39 1.90 -10.11
C PRO A 71 -44.35 0.85 -9.73
N ALA A 72 -44.53 -0.41 -10.17
CA ALA A 72 -43.81 -1.58 -9.67
C ALA A 72 -42.28 -1.43 -9.71
N ARG A 73 -41.71 -0.78 -8.69
CA ARG A 73 -40.26 -0.68 -8.47
C ARG A 73 -39.82 -2.04 -7.97
N THR A 74 -38.82 -2.60 -8.64
CA THR A 74 -38.25 -3.90 -8.28
C THR A 74 -36.81 -3.69 -7.84
N THR A 75 -36.56 -3.82 -6.54
CA THR A 75 -35.19 -3.77 -6.00
C THR A 75 -34.66 -5.19 -5.88
N SER A 76 -33.42 -5.40 -6.31
CA SER A 76 -32.74 -6.70 -6.19
C SER A 76 -32.54 -7.06 -4.72
N PHE A 77 -32.88 -8.29 -4.33
CA PHE A 77 -32.63 -8.83 -2.98
C PHE A 77 -31.15 -8.67 -2.56
N ARG A 78 -30.21 -8.75 -3.51
CA ARG A 78 -28.78 -8.54 -3.26
C ARG A 78 -28.45 -7.11 -2.80
N VAL A 79 -29.13 -6.12 -3.39
CA VAL A 79 -28.94 -4.70 -3.09
C VAL A 79 -29.36 -4.40 -1.66
N CYS A 80 -30.55 -4.86 -1.25
CA CYS A 80 -31.01 -4.73 0.14
C CYS A 80 -30.08 -5.46 1.11
N GLY A 81 -29.67 -6.69 0.77
CA GLY A 81 -28.74 -7.47 1.61
C GLY A 81 -27.44 -6.72 1.92
N VAL A 82 -26.83 -6.08 0.92
CA VAL A 82 -25.59 -5.31 1.10
C VAL A 82 -25.78 -4.11 2.04
N MET A 83 -26.84 -3.30 1.83
CA MET A 83 -27.10 -2.12 2.65
C MET A 83 -27.29 -2.46 4.14
N LEU A 84 -27.87 -3.61 4.43
CA LEU A 84 -28.10 -4.04 5.81
C LEU A 84 -26.83 -4.50 6.48
N VAL A 85 -26.04 -5.29 5.75
CA VAL A 85 -24.76 -5.76 6.25
C VAL A 85 -23.82 -4.57 6.48
N SER A 86 -23.83 -3.53 5.64
CA SER A 86 -23.00 -2.34 5.85
C SER A 86 -23.37 -1.55 7.11
N VAL A 87 -24.64 -1.62 7.55
CA VAL A 87 -25.06 -1.06 8.84
C VAL A 87 -24.59 -1.96 9.99
N CYS A 88 -24.88 -3.26 9.92
CA CYS A 88 -24.61 -4.18 11.04
C CYS A 88 -23.12 -4.46 11.26
N VAL A 89 -22.29 -4.36 10.23
CA VAL A 89 -20.84 -4.64 10.31
C VAL A 89 -20.07 -3.70 11.22
N GLN A 90 -20.68 -2.59 11.64
CA GLN A 90 -20.10 -1.68 12.63
C GLN A 90 -20.02 -2.32 14.03
N ASP A 91 -20.80 -3.37 14.29
CA ASP A 91 -20.77 -4.13 15.54
C ASP A 91 -19.87 -5.36 15.42
N GLU A 92 -18.91 -5.51 16.35
CA GLU A 92 -17.94 -6.62 16.37
C GLU A 92 -18.60 -8.00 16.53
N SER A 93 -19.72 -8.07 17.26
CA SER A 93 -20.47 -9.32 17.44
C SER A 93 -21.15 -9.75 16.16
N PHE A 94 -21.61 -8.81 15.31
CA PHE A 94 -22.11 -9.12 13.98
C PHE A 94 -21.02 -9.75 13.11
N VAL A 95 -19.79 -9.20 13.13
CA VAL A 95 -18.66 -9.74 12.36
C VAL A 95 -18.28 -11.15 12.82
N THR A 96 -18.34 -11.40 14.13
CA THR A 96 -18.13 -12.74 14.70
C THR A 96 -19.17 -13.75 14.19
N ILE A 97 -20.45 -13.37 14.20
CA ILE A 97 -21.54 -14.19 13.66
C ILE A 97 -21.36 -14.41 12.15
N LEU A 98 -20.94 -13.38 11.42
CA LEU A 98 -20.71 -13.47 9.98
C LEU A 98 -19.60 -14.47 9.64
N LEU A 99 -18.50 -14.45 10.41
CA LEU A 99 -17.39 -15.40 10.29
C LEU A 99 -17.83 -16.83 10.62
N GLU A 100 -18.61 -17.02 11.69
CA GLU A 100 -19.16 -18.33 12.08
C GLU A 100 -20.00 -18.91 10.93
N LEU A 101 -20.97 -18.14 10.42
CA LEU A 101 -21.93 -18.60 9.42
C LEU A 101 -21.31 -18.81 8.04
N SER A 102 -20.31 -18.02 7.66
CA SER A 102 -19.65 -18.17 6.37
C SER A 102 -18.68 -19.36 6.32
N GLY A 103 -18.21 -19.84 7.47
CA GLY A 103 -17.12 -20.82 7.57
C GLY A 103 -15.73 -20.17 7.57
N GLY A 104 -15.59 -18.97 8.15
CA GLY A 104 -14.31 -18.30 8.40
C GLY A 104 -13.94 -17.18 7.42
N ILE A 105 -12.78 -16.58 7.67
CA ILE A 105 -12.27 -15.35 7.00
C ILE A 105 -12.26 -15.48 5.47
N GLY A 106 -11.80 -16.62 4.94
CA GLY A 106 -11.71 -16.83 3.50
C GLY A 106 -13.08 -16.80 2.80
N ALA A 107 -14.13 -17.23 3.49
CA ALA A 107 -15.49 -17.25 2.95
C ALA A 107 -16.15 -15.87 3.01
N VAL A 108 -16.02 -15.14 4.13
CA VAL A 108 -16.51 -13.74 4.25
C VAL A 108 -15.86 -12.86 3.19
N THR A 109 -14.54 -12.91 3.07
CA THR A 109 -13.81 -12.07 2.09
C THR A 109 -14.21 -12.40 0.66
N SER A 110 -14.40 -13.69 0.34
CA SER A 110 -14.93 -14.12 -0.96
C SER A 110 -16.36 -13.61 -1.22
N ALA A 111 -17.22 -13.64 -0.20
CA ALA A 111 -18.61 -13.21 -0.28
C ALA A 111 -18.69 -11.70 -0.60
N ALA A 112 -18.00 -10.87 0.16
CA ALA A 112 -17.96 -9.42 -0.06
C ALA A 112 -17.41 -9.06 -1.46
N LEU A 113 -16.32 -9.70 -1.90
CA LEU A 113 -15.77 -9.46 -3.24
C LEU A 113 -16.66 -9.98 -4.38
N LYS A 114 -17.46 -11.02 -4.14
CA LYS A 114 -18.46 -11.48 -5.12
C LYS A 114 -19.56 -10.46 -5.33
N TYR A 115 -20.02 -9.78 -4.28
CA TYR A 115 -20.97 -8.67 -4.41
C TYR A 115 -20.43 -7.54 -5.26
N LEU A 116 -19.21 -7.11 -4.98
CA LEU A 116 -18.53 -6.08 -5.74
C LEU A 116 -18.37 -6.46 -7.23
N LYS A 117 -18.01 -7.71 -7.51
CA LYS A 117 -17.90 -8.25 -8.88
C LYS A 117 -19.26 -8.34 -9.57
N SER A 118 -20.30 -8.74 -8.85
CA SER A 118 -21.67 -8.77 -9.36
C SER A 118 -22.14 -7.35 -9.71
N LEU A 119 -21.88 -6.37 -8.85
CA LEU A 119 -22.19 -4.97 -9.10
C LEU A 119 -21.48 -4.44 -10.35
N ARG A 120 -20.18 -4.72 -10.47
CA ARG A 120 -19.39 -4.39 -11.67
C ARG A 120 -19.96 -5.05 -12.92
N SER A 121 -20.43 -6.29 -12.84
CA SER A 121 -21.04 -7.00 -13.96
C SER A 121 -22.37 -6.35 -14.35
N MET A 122 -23.22 -6.01 -13.38
CA MET A 122 -24.47 -5.30 -13.63
C MET A 122 -24.21 -3.95 -14.29
N ALA A 123 -23.23 -3.19 -13.80
CA ALA A 123 -22.86 -1.89 -14.36
C ALA A 123 -22.35 -1.95 -15.81
N LYS A 124 -21.86 -3.10 -16.29
CA LYS A 124 -21.45 -3.27 -17.70
C LYS A 124 -22.60 -3.59 -18.65
N ASP A 125 -23.68 -4.15 -18.13
CA ASP A 125 -24.81 -4.62 -18.93
C ASP A 125 -25.90 -3.53 -18.94
N LEU A 126 -25.77 -2.59 -19.88
CA LEU A 126 -26.69 -1.45 -19.99
C LEU A 126 -28.14 -1.89 -20.22
N ASP A 127 -28.36 -3.05 -20.86
CA ASP A 127 -29.70 -3.60 -21.09
C ASP A 127 -30.35 -4.00 -19.76
N ILE A 128 -29.57 -4.59 -18.85
CA ILE A 128 -30.02 -4.84 -17.47
C ILE A 128 -30.24 -3.50 -16.74
N VAL A 129 -29.44 -2.47 -16.96
CA VAL A 129 -29.51 -1.20 -16.19
C VAL A 129 -30.51 -0.19 -16.80
N SER A 130 -31.17 -0.51 -17.91
CA SER A 130 -32.06 0.37 -18.69
C SER A 130 -33.22 1.07 -17.94
N ASN A 131 -33.49 0.73 -16.68
CA ASN A 131 -34.38 1.52 -15.81
C ASN A 131 -33.56 2.52 -14.98
N ALA A 132 -33.81 3.83 -15.13
CA ALA A 132 -33.11 4.94 -14.46
C ALA A 132 -32.86 4.73 -12.96
N PHE A 133 -33.83 4.12 -12.25
CA PHE A 133 -33.73 3.79 -10.82
C PHE A 133 -32.58 2.83 -10.47
N LYS A 134 -32.08 2.05 -11.42
CA LYS A 134 -30.94 1.15 -11.20
C LYS A 134 -29.64 1.94 -11.04
N PHE A 135 -29.43 3.01 -11.81
CA PHE A 135 -28.19 3.79 -11.74
C PHE A 135 -28.02 4.48 -10.38
N GLU A 136 -29.08 5.09 -9.86
CA GLU A 136 -29.07 5.78 -8.57
C GLU A 136 -28.72 4.85 -7.40
N LEU A 137 -29.09 3.56 -7.47
CA LEU A 137 -28.78 2.58 -6.44
C LEU A 137 -27.41 1.91 -6.60
N LEU A 138 -26.81 1.90 -7.80
CA LEU A 138 -25.52 1.23 -8.01
C LEU A 138 -24.41 1.85 -7.15
N VAL A 139 -24.39 3.17 -7.03
CA VAL A 139 -23.34 3.87 -6.28
C VAL A 139 -23.47 3.71 -4.77
N PRO A 140 -24.64 3.94 -4.13
CA PRO A 140 -24.80 3.67 -2.70
C PRO A 140 -24.47 2.21 -2.36
N VAL A 141 -24.86 1.25 -3.21
CA VAL A 141 -24.54 -0.17 -2.99
C VAL A 141 -23.05 -0.43 -3.15
N PHE A 142 -22.38 0.22 -4.09
CA PHE A 142 -20.92 0.19 -4.22
C PHE A 142 -20.24 0.72 -2.95
N SER A 143 -20.64 1.89 -2.47
CA SER A 143 -20.14 2.50 -1.23
C SER A 143 -20.37 1.56 -0.04
N CYS A 144 -21.56 0.97 0.09
CA CYS A 144 -21.87 -0.02 1.13
C CYS A 144 -20.97 -1.26 1.05
N CYS A 145 -20.70 -1.78 -0.16
CA CYS A 145 -19.75 -2.90 -0.34
C CYS A 145 -18.35 -2.53 0.16
N ILE A 146 -17.87 -1.33 -0.16
CA ILE A 146 -16.57 -0.85 0.31
C ILE A 146 -16.59 -0.66 1.83
N GLY A 147 -17.67 -0.09 2.38
CA GLY A 147 -17.86 0.07 3.82
C GLY A 147 -17.75 -1.26 4.57
N ILE A 148 -18.39 -2.32 4.08
CA ILE A 148 -18.26 -3.67 4.66
C ILE A 148 -16.80 -4.14 4.64
N ILE A 149 -16.12 -3.99 3.49
CA ILE A 149 -14.72 -4.40 3.33
C ILE A 149 -13.81 -3.59 4.25
N ALA A 150 -14.02 -2.28 4.34
CA ALA A 150 -13.23 -1.35 5.16
C ALA A 150 -13.42 -1.62 6.65
N THR A 151 -14.66 -1.68 7.13
CA THR A 151 -14.97 -1.93 8.55
C THR A 151 -14.43 -3.28 8.99
N THR A 152 -14.70 -4.37 8.24
CA THR A 152 -14.14 -5.69 8.59
C THR A 152 -12.61 -5.72 8.55
N SER A 153 -11.98 -4.97 7.64
CA SER A 153 -10.52 -4.83 7.60
C SER A 153 -9.96 -4.01 8.77
N MET A 154 -10.73 -3.09 9.35
CA MET A 154 -10.32 -2.32 10.53
C MET A 154 -10.37 -3.15 11.80
N LEU A 155 -11.34 -4.06 11.90
CA LEU A 155 -11.57 -4.90 13.08
C LEU A 155 -10.54 -6.03 13.21
N ASP A 156 -10.11 -6.62 12.08
CA ASP A 156 -9.22 -7.78 12.11
C ASP A 156 -8.13 -7.73 11.01
N ALA A 157 -6.88 -7.91 11.43
CA ALA A 157 -5.72 -7.87 10.54
C ALA A 157 -5.67 -9.06 9.56
N ALA A 158 -6.08 -10.25 9.98
CA ALA A 158 -6.15 -11.43 9.11
C ALA A 158 -7.26 -11.29 8.06
N ILE A 159 -8.38 -10.66 8.38
CA ILE A 159 -9.40 -10.30 7.38
C ILE A 159 -8.84 -9.32 6.35
N ARG A 160 -8.15 -8.26 6.81
CA ARG A 160 -7.51 -7.26 5.94
C ARG A 160 -6.50 -7.88 4.98
N GLU A 161 -5.60 -8.74 5.48
CA GLU A 161 -4.64 -9.47 4.66
C GLU A 161 -5.34 -10.42 3.67
N ALA A 162 -6.42 -11.09 4.08
CA ALA A 162 -7.19 -11.94 3.19
C ALA A 162 -7.85 -11.16 2.03
N TYR A 163 -8.33 -9.93 2.26
CA TYR A 163 -8.82 -9.06 1.18
C TYR A 163 -7.70 -8.63 0.24
N LEU A 164 -6.55 -8.23 0.78
CA LEU A 164 -5.39 -7.80 -0.01
C LEU A 164 -4.88 -8.92 -0.90
N LEU A 165 -4.75 -10.14 -0.37
CA LEU A 165 -4.35 -11.34 -1.13
C LEU A 165 -5.35 -11.64 -2.26
N ARG A 166 -6.64 -11.42 -2.03
CA ARG A 166 -7.72 -11.61 -3.02
C ARG A 166 -7.90 -10.44 -3.98
N GLN A 167 -6.95 -9.50 -4.00
CA GLN A 167 -6.93 -8.37 -4.93
C GLN A 167 -8.11 -7.39 -4.75
N SER A 168 -8.60 -7.20 -3.51
CA SER A 168 -9.76 -6.33 -3.24
C SER A 168 -9.61 -4.93 -3.81
N VAL A 169 -8.40 -4.35 -3.73
CA VAL A 169 -8.12 -3.00 -4.23
C VAL A 169 -8.31 -2.94 -5.73
N LYS A 170 -7.78 -3.94 -6.45
CA LYS A 170 -7.95 -4.05 -7.90
C LYS A 170 -9.41 -4.20 -8.30
N ASP A 171 -10.17 -5.00 -7.54
CA ASP A 171 -11.60 -5.21 -7.79
C ASP A 171 -12.42 -3.93 -7.55
N ILE A 172 -12.10 -3.16 -6.49
CA ILE A 172 -12.76 -1.89 -6.15
C ILE A 172 -12.53 -0.84 -7.23
N PHE A 173 -11.28 -0.52 -7.54
CA PHE A 173 -10.98 0.49 -8.57
C PHE A 173 -11.41 0.02 -9.97
N GLY A 174 -11.34 -1.28 -10.25
CA GLY A 174 -11.86 -1.84 -11.50
C GLY A 174 -13.38 -1.74 -11.64
N ALA A 175 -14.13 -1.76 -10.53
CA ALA A 175 -15.56 -1.52 -10.50
C ALA A 175 -15.90 -0.02 -10.56
N LEU A 176 -15.18 0.81 -9.82
CA LEU A 176 -15.30 2.27 -9.86
C LEU A 176 -15.13 2.82 -11.29
N ARG A 177 -14.14 2.32 -12.03
CA ARG A 177 -13.93 2.69 -13.44
C ARG A 177 -15.10 2.33 -14.35
N VAL A 178 -15.80 1.23 -14.08
CA VAL A 178 -17.01 0.87 -14.84
C VAL A 178 -18.14 1.83 -14.48
N LEU A 179 -18.34 2.11 -13.19
CA LEU A 179 -19.36 3.06 -12.75
C LEU A 179 -19.13 4.45 -13.34
N GLN A 180 -17.89 4.91 -13.42
CA GLN A 180 -17.53 6.19 -14.02
C GLN A 180 -17.96 6.36 -15.49
N SER A 181 -18.11 5.26 -16.24
CA SER A 181 -18.60 5.31 -17.63
C SER A 181 -20.11 5.51 -17.75
N LEU A 182 -20.84 5.43 -16.64
CA LEU A 182 -22.29 5.56 -16.59
C LEU A 182 -22.68 7.04 -16.37
N PRO A 183 -23.87 7.46 -16.85
CA PRO A 183 -24.37 8.82 -16.66
C PRO A 183 -24.90 9.03 -15.23
N LEU A 184 -24.03 8.89 -14.24
CA LEU A 184 -24.36 9.00 -12.82
C LEU A 184 -24.32 10.45 -12.34
N ALA A 185 -25.09 10.72 -11.29
CA ALA A 185 -24.98 11.98 -10.54
C ALA A 185 -23.55 12.15 -10.01
N ARG A 186 -23.07 13.39 -10.08
CA ARG A 186 -21.70 13.76 -9.72
C ARG A 186 -21.40 13.46 -8.25
N GLU A 187 -22.35 13.78 -7.38
CA GLU A 187 -22.25 13.62 -5.93
C GLU A 187 -22.08 12.15 -5.58
N ALA A 188 -22.85 11.27 -6.24
CA ALA A 188 -22.75 9.84 -6.05
C ALA A 188 -21.35 9.33 -6.44
N MET A 189 -20.83 9.72 -7.60
CA MET A 189 -19.48 9.33 -8.02
C MET A 189 -18.38 9.84 -7.08
N ALA A 190 -18.53 11.04 -6.52
CA ALA A 190 -17.61 11.56 -5.51
C ALA A 190 -17.63 10.71 -4.23
N GLU A 191 -18.82 10.28 -3.77
CA GLU A 191 -18.97 9.40 -2.61
C GLU A 191 -18.33 8.01 -2.83
N ALA A 192 -18.53 7.43 -4.02
CA ALA A 192 -17.89 6.17 -4.41
C ALA A 192 -16.36 6.27 -4.42
N LEU A 193 -15.84 7.40 -4.94
CA LEU A 193 -14.42 7.70 -4.96
C LEU A 193 -13.87 7.84 -3.53
N ALA A 194 -14.53 8.65 -2.70
CA ALA A 194 -14.20 8.87 -1.30
C ALA A 194 -14.14 7.55 -0.52
N SER A 195 -15.15 6.70 -0.66
CA SER A 195 -15.20 5.37 -0.03
C SER A 195 -14.02 4.49 -0.48
N SER A 196 -13.73 4.47 -1.79
CA SER A 196 -12.63 3.67 -2.37
C SER A 196 -11.27 4.12 -1.83
N PHE A 197 -11.05 5.43 -1.76
CA PHE A 197 -9.80 5.99 -1.24
C PHE A 197 -9.67 5.86 0.27
N THR A 198 -10.77 5.95 1.01
CA THR A 198 -10.79 5.67 2.45
C THR A 198 -10.32 4.24 2.72
N TYR A 199 -10.81 3.26 1.94
CA TYR A 199 -10.32 1.89 2.06
C TYR A 199 -8.84 1.75 1.69
N LEU A 200 -8.39 2.39 0.60
CA LEU A 200 -6.97 2.39 0.24
C LEU A 200 -6.11 2.99 1.35
N ASP A 201 -6.51 4.12 1.94
CA ASP A 201 -5.83 4.77 3.05
C ASP A 201 -5.74 3.86 4.29
N ILE A 202 -6.81 3.14 4.63
CA ILE A 202 -6.80 2.12 5.69
C ILE A 202 -5.72 1.06 5.41
N LEU A 203 -5.63 0.56 4.17
CA LEU A 203 -4.60 -0.42 3.80
C LEU A 203 -3.19 0.16 3.85
N LEU A 204 -3.01 1.41 3.44
CA LEU A 204 -1.71 2.08 3.48
C LEU A 204 -1.25 2.37 4.92
N LYS A 205 -2.17 2.65 5.83
CA LYS A 205 -1.86 2.95 7.24
C LYS A 205 -1.74 1.70 8.11
N ARG A 206 -2.58 0.69 7.88
CA ARG A 206 -2.74 -0.47 8.77
C ARG A 206 -2.36 -1.82 8.13
N GLY A 207 -2.18 -1.90 6.82
CA GLY A 207 -1.81 -3.13 6.13
C GLY A 207 -0.37 -3.58 6.41
N ASP A 208 -0.10 -4.88 6.30
CA ASP A 208 1.27 -5.39 6.41
C ASP A 208 2.03 -5.22 5.06
N ASP A 209 1.30 -5.19 3.95
CA ASP A 209 1.84 -4.93 2.61
C ASP A 209 1.21 -3.73 1.87
N PRO A 210 1.40 -2.49 2.37
CA PRO A 210 0.85 -1.28 1.75
C PRO A 210 1.37 -1.05 0.32
N VAL A 211 2.58 -1.50 0.00
CA VAL A 211 3.15 -1.44 -1.35
C VAL A 211 2.35 -2.29 -2.34
N SER A 212 1.91 -3.49 -1.94
CA SER A 212 1.04 -4.28 -2.82
C SER A 212 -0.34 -3.67 -2.94
N ALA A 213 -0.89 -3.06 -1.88
CA ALA A 213 -2.17 -2.34 -1.96
C ALA A 213 -2.10 -1.19 -2.97
N LEU A 214 -1.09 -0.32 -2.87
CA LEU A 214 -0.90 0.77 -3.84
C LEU A 214 -0.66 0.24 -5.25
N HIS A 215 0.19 -0.78 -5.41
CA HIS A 215 0.44 -1.37 -6.73
C HIS A 215 -0.85 -1.94 -7.36
N GLN A 216 -1.72 -2.57 -6.58
CA GLN A 216 -3.03 -3.02 -7.05
C GLN A 216 -3.91 -1.87 -7.51
N ALA A 217 -3.95 -0.76 -6.75
CA ALA A 217 -4.69 0.45 -7.13
C ALA A 217 -4.16 1.00 -8.47
N LEU A 218 -2.84 1.16 -8.60
CA LEU A 218 -2.21 1.66 -9.82
C LEU A 218 -2.49 0.75 -11.03
N CYS A 219 -2.33 -0.57 -10.88
CA CYS A 219 -2.67 -1.56 -11.90
C CYS A 219 -4.16 -1.57 -12.28
N ALA A 220 -5.03 -1.05 -11.42
CA ALA A 220 -6.45 -0.90 -11.66
C ALA A 220 -6.82 0.50 -12.18
N HIS A 221 -5.83 1.30 -12.58
CA HIS A 221 -5.98 2.66 -13.09
C HIS A 221 -6.62 3.63 -12.09
N ALA A 222 -6.31 3.45 -10.79
CA ALA A 222 -6.80 4.34 -9.74
C ALA A 222 -6.44 5.81 -9.99
N PHE A 223 -5.24 6.06 -10.52
CA PHE A 223 -4.78 7.41 -10.86
C PHE A 223 -5.65 8.03 -11.95
N GLU A 224 -5.85 7.34 -13.08
CA GLU A 224 -6.64 7.84 -14.20
C GLU A 224 -8.10 8.04 -13.78
N THR A 225 -8.67 7.10 -13.03
CA THR A 225 -10.03 7.22 -12.49
C THR A 225 -10.18 8.45 -11.60
N MET A 226 -9.23 8.69 -10.69
CA MET A 226 -9.22 9.87 -9.81
C MET A 226 -9.13 11.17 -10.61
N VAL A 227 -8.19 11.23 -11.55
CA VAL A 227 -7.96 12.40 -12.41
C VAL A 227 -9.22 12.75 -13.18
N HIS A 228 -9.88 11.76 -13.80
CA HIS A 228 -11.12 12.00 -14.53
C HIS A 228 -12.30 12.44 -13.65
N ILE A 229 -12.24 12.26 -12.32
CA ILE A 229 -13.26 12.74 -11.37
C ILE A 229 -12.92 14.14 -10.81
N SER A 230 -11.66 14.58 -10.94
CA SER A 230 -11.22 15.91 -10.51
C SER A 230 -11.90 17.13 -11.17
N PRO A 231 -12.24 17.15 -12.48
CA PRO A 231 -12.74 18.37 -13.14
C PRO A 231 -14.17 18.73 -12.74
N TYR A 232 -14.79 17.98 -11.82
CA TYR A 232 -16.16 18.27 -11.47
C TYR A 232 -16.29 19.61 -10.70
N GLY A 233 -15.23 20.21 -10.15
CA GLY A 233 -15.27 21.54 -9.51
C GLY A 233 -15.52 21.48 -8.00
N PRO A 234 -15.56 22.62 -7.28
CA PRO A 234 -15.96 22.62 -5.87
C PRO A 234 -17.37 22.05 -5.78
N LEU A 235 -17.59 21.04 -4.93
CA LEU A 235 -18.96 20.74 -4.52
C LEU A 235 -19.48 21.97 -3.79
N GLU A 236 -20.77 22.29 -3.97
CA GLU A 236 -21.42 23.32 -3.17
C GLU A 236 -21.13 23.11 -1.68
N GLU A 237 -21.01 24.20 -0.92
CA GLU A 237 -20.59 24.30 0.49
C GLU A 237 -21.21 23.27 1.47
N LYS A 238 -22.27 22.56 1.08
CA LYS A 238 -22.93 21.55 1.91
C LYS A 238 -22.21 20.20 1.99
N VAL A 239 -21.22 19.92 1.12
CA VAL A 239 -20.36 18.71 1.24
C VAL A 239 -18.94 19.10 1.70
N ALA A 240 -18.85 20.08 2.60
CA ALA A 240 -17.61 20.69 3.07
C ALA A 240 -16.66 19.76 3.86
N GLU A 241 -17.06 18.54 4.21
CA GLU A 241 -16.21 17.65 5.02
C GLU A 241 -15.15 16.88 4.20
N MET A 242 -15.32 16.72 2.88
CA MET A 242 -14.30 16.09 2.01
C MET A 242 -14.20 16.79 0.65
N ASP A 243 -13.35 17.82 0.57
CA ASP A 243 -12.96 18.45 -0.70
C ASP A 243 -12.27 17.41 -1.61
N PRO A 244 -12.76 17.09 -2.82
CA PRO A 244 -12.10 16.18 -3.76
C PRO A 244 -10.65 16.58 -4.10
N ARG A 245 -10.30 17.87 -3.98
CA ARG A 245 -8.91 18.34 -4.13
C ARG A 245 -7.98 17.73 -3.09
N TRP A 246 -8.49 17.44 -1.89
CA TRP A 246 -7.74 16.71 -0.86
C TRP A 246 -7.41 15.28 -1.30
N ILE A 247 -8.30 14.62 -2.07
CA ILE A 247 -8.05 13.26 -2.57
C ILE A 247 -6.88 13.26 -3.57
N ASN A 248 -6.87 14.20 -4.52
CA ASN A 248 -5.76 14.34 -5.47
C ASN A 248 -4.44 14.63 -4.76
N GLU A 249 -4.43 15.61 -3.86
CA GLU A 249 -3.24 16.00 -3.11
C GLU A 249 -2.74 14.84 -2.23
N ALA A 250 -3.64 14.15 -1.53
CA ALA A 250 -3.32 12.97 -0.74
C ALA A 250 -2.73 11.87 -1.64
N PHE A 251 -3.31 11.64 -2.82
CA PHE A 251 -2.80 10.63 -3.74
C PHE A 251 -1.42 10.96 -4.30
N PHE A 252 -1.17 12.21 -4.65
CA PHE A 252 0.15 12.66 -5.11
C PHE A 252 1.20 12.52 -4.00
N ARG A 253 0.86 12.87 -2.76
CA ARG A 253 1.71 12.61 -1.59
C ARG A 253 1.97 11.12 -1.38
N ILE A 254 0.94 10.27 -1.53
CA ILE A 254 1.08 8.81 -1.46
C ILE A 254 1.99 8.29 -2.58
N LEU A 255 1.76 8.70 -3.83
CA LEU A 255 2.59 8.31 -4.97
C LEU A 255 4.06 8.67 -4.75
N PHE A 256 4.32 9.91 -4.37
CA PHE A 256 5.65 10.39 -4.10
C PHE A 256 6.32 9.59 -2.97
N LYS A 257 5.64 9.44 -1.83
CA LYS A 257 6.12 8.68 -0.67
C LYS A 257 6.48 7.23 -1.01
N TYR A 258 5.62 6.54 -1.76
CA TYR A 258 5.80 5.13 -2.09
C TYR A 258 6.67 4.90 -3.33
N SER A 259 7.07 5.96 -4.05
CA SER A 259 8.01 5.86 -5.18
C SER A 259 9.43 5.46 -4.78
N LEU A 260 9.75 5.48 -3.49
CA LEU A 260 10.97 4.91 -2.92
C LEU A 260 11.03 3.37 -3.04
N HIS A 261 9.90 2.72 -3.36
CA HIS A 261 9.84 1.29 -3.58
C HIS A 261 9.98 0.93 -5.05
N ASP A 262 10.95 0.07 -5.38
CA ASP A 262 11.28 -0.33 -6.76
C ASP A 262 10.05 -0.85 -7.55
N LYS A 263 9.19 -1.63 -6.89
CA LYS A 263 7.95 -2.16 -7.50
C LYS A 263 7.00 -1.05 -7.95
N ILE A 264 6.83 -0.01 -7.13
CA ILE A 264 5.95 1.13 -7.44
C ILE A 264 6.61 2.01 -8.49
N LEU A 265 7.88 2.37 -8.29
CA LEU A 265 8.62 3.19 -9.24
C LEU A 265 8.69 2.56 -10.63
N SER A 266 8.93 1.25 -10.73
CA SER A 266 8.94 0.54 -12.01
C SER A 266 7.61 0.62 -12.75
N TYR A 267 6.49 0.58 -12.01
CA TYR A 267 5.17 0.80 -12.59
C TYR A 267 5.03 2.26 -13.05
N ILE A 268 5.32 3.21 -12.18
CA ILE A 268 5.21 4.65 -12.47
C ILE A 268 6.03 5.03 -13.71
N CYS A 269 7.30 4.62 -13.81
CA CYS A 269 8.16 4.95 -14.95
C CYS A 269 7.60 4.45 -16.30
N LYS A 270 6.77 3.39 -16.31
CA LYS A 270 6.12 2.90 -17.54
C LYS A 270 4.89 3.70 -17.93
N HIS A 271 4.30 4.43 -16.99
CA HIS A 271 2.99 5.07 -17.14
C HIS A 271 3.03 6.60 -16.99
N VAL A 272 4.11 7.17 -16.46
CA VAL A 272 4.20 8.60 -16.14
C VAL A 272 3.93 9.50 -17.34
N ASP A 273 4.41 9.16 -18.53
CA ASP A 273 4.17 9.97 -19.73
C ASP A 273 2.69 9.95 -20.14
N ALA A 274 2.03 8.78 -20.05
CA ALA A 274 0.59 8.67 -20.31
C ALA A 274 -0.23 9.46 -19.27
N TRP A 275 0.20 9.43 -18.01
CA TRP A 275 -0.40 10.20 -16.92
C TRP A 275 -0.27 11.70 -17.12
N SER A 276 0.92 12.21 -17.47
CA SER A 276 1.14 13.62 -17.78
C SER A 276 0.26 14.10 -18.93
N ASN A 277 0.13 13.28 -19.98
CA ASN A 277 -0.73 13.59 -21.12
C ASN A 277 -2.22 13.64 -20.73
N ASN A 278 -2.70 12.70 -19.91
CA ASN A 278 -4.10 12.65 -19.47
C ASN A 278 -4.43 13.78 -18.47
N LEU A 279 -3.50 14.11 -17.59
CA LEU A 279 -3.63 15.21 -16.64
C LEU A 279 -3.65 16.57 -17.33
N GLY A 280 -2.93 16.73 -18.44
CA GLY A 280 -2.69 18.02 -19.08
C GLY A 280 -3.96 18.81 -19.43
N SER A 281 -5.10 18.17 -19.65
CA SER A 281 -6.38 18.86 -19.89
C SER A 281 -7.07 19.32 -18.60
N ILE A 282 -7.00 18.50 -17.54
CA ILE A 282 -7.66 18.72 -16.25
C ILE A 282 -6.87 19.71 -15.40
N VAL A 283 -5.57 19.54 -15.37
CA VAL A 283 -4.63 20.33 -14.58
C VAL A 283 -4.53 21.77 -15.07
N ARG A 284 -4.78 22.05 -16.36
CA ARG A 284 -4.86 23.43 -16.88
C ARG A 284 -5.98 24.25 -16.23
N GLN A 285 -6.93 23.61 -15.55
CA GLN A 285 -8.03 24.28 -14.87
C GLN A 285 -7.72 24.55 -13.38
N ASP A 286 -6.66 23.96 -12.82
CA ASP A 286 -6.27 24.08 -11.41
C ASP A 286 -4.74 24.23 -11.29
N GLU A 287 -4.27 25.47 -11.13
CA GLU A 287 -2.85 25.85 -11.03
C GLU A 287 -2.15 25.15 -9.86
N ARG A 288 -2.84 24.95 -8.72
CA ARG A 288 -2.26 24.27 -7.56
C ARG A 288 -2.03 22.79 -7.83
N LEU A 289 -2.98 22.12 -8.48
CA LEU A 289 -2.80 20.73 -8.90
C LEU A 289 -1.69 20.60 -9.95
N LEU A 290 -1.51 21.62 -10.81
CA LEU A 290 -0.43 21.67 -11.79
C LEU A 290 0.94 21.72 -11.14
N ASP A 291 1.11 22.62 -10.17
CA ASP A 291 2.37 22.75 -9.45
C ASP A 291 2.69 21.48 -8.68
N LEU A 292 1.69 20.92 -7.98
CA LEU A 292 1.87 19.69 -7.21
C LEU A 292 2.24 18.51 -8.10
N TRP A 293 1.52 18.31 -9.22
CA TRP A 293 1.85 17.27 -10.18
C TRP A 293 3.22 17.47 -10.80
N SER A 294 3.57 18.69 -11.22
CA SER A 294 4.87 18.99 -11.84
C SER A 294 6.03 18.66 -10.92
N ASN A 295 5.91 18.99 -9.63
CA ASN A 295 6.89 18.64 -8.60
C ASN A 295 7.02 17.12 -8.43
N VAL A 296 5.90 16.42 -8.36
CA VAL A 296 5.88 14.95 -8.24
C VAL A 296 6.46 14.29 -9.48
N GLU A 297 6.05 14.71 -10.68
CA GLU A 297 6.55 14.20 -11.95
C GLU A 297 8.07 14.38 -12.07
N GLN A 298 8.58 15.59 -11.77
CA GLN A 298 10.02 15.87 -11.80
C GLN A 298 10.78 14.95 -10.84
N ALA A 299 10.29 14.77 -9.62
CA ALA A 299 10.91 13.88 -8.65
C ALA A 299 10.89 12.41 -9.13
N LEU A 300 9.76 11.93 -9.67
CA LEU A 300 9.62 10.58 -10.22
C LEU A 300 10.56 10.33 -11.40
N ARG A 301 10.78 11.32 -12.28
CA ARG A 301 11.75 11.22 -13.38
C ARG A 301 13.19 11.14 -12.87
N VAL A 302 13.53 11.93 -11.85
CA VAL A 302 14.82 11.81 -11.17
C VAL A 302 14.99 10.42 -10.59
N TYR A 303 13.98 9.91 -9.88
CA TYR A 303 14.02 8.58 -9.27
C TYR A 303 14.13 7.47 -10.31
N GLY A 304 13.41 7.56 -11.43
CA GLY A 304 13.54 6.64 -12.56
C GLY A 304 14.95 6.63 -13.15
N THR A 305 15.56 7.80 -13.32
CA THR A 305 16.95 7.93 -13.79
C THR A 305 17.92 7.31 -12.79
N LEU A 306 17.74 7.56 -11.50
CA LEU A 306 18.56 6.98 -10.44
C LEU A 306 18.40 5.47 -10.35
N ARG A 307 17.18 4.94 -10.53
CA ARG A 307 16.90 3.51 -10.61
C ARG A 307 17.69 2.85 -11.74
N PHE A 308 17.70 3.45 -12.93
CA PHE A 308 18.46 2.94 -14.07
C PHE A 308 19.98 3.01 -13.82
N LYS A 309 20.49 4.13 -13.30
CA LYS A 309 21.91 4.26 -12.91
C LYS A 309 22.30 3.28 -11.80
N ALA A 310 21.42 3.04 -10.84
CA ALA A 310 21.62 2.07 -9.78
C ALA A 310 21.76 0.65 -10.34
N GLU A 311 20.95 0.32 -11.34
CA GLU A 311 21.06 -0.94 -12.07
C GLU A 311 22.38 -1.04 -12.82
N THR A 312 23.00 0.04 -13.31
CA THR A 312 24.32 -0.05 -13.98
C THR A 312 25.51 -0.05 -13.02
N ILE A 313 25.49 0.76 -11.96
CA ILE A 313 26.59 0.90 -10.99
C ILE A 313 26.77 -0.40 -10.18
N TRP A 314 25.67 -0.98 -9.70
CA TRP A 314 25.71 -2.15 -8.82
C TRP A 314 25.44 -3.48 -9.56
N TRP A 315 25.55 -3.49 -10.90
CA TRP A 315 25.44 -4.69 -11.73
C TRP A 315 26.53 -4.74 -12.82
N PRO A 316 27.70 -5.30 -12.49
CA PRO A 316 28.81 -5.37 -13.45
C PRO A 316 28.55 -6.26 -14.68
N SER A 317 27.44 -7.03 -14.77
CA SER A 317 27.21 -7.93 -15.92
C SER A 317 25.72 -8.21 -16.22
N PRO A 318 25.18 -7.83 -17.39
CA PRO A 318 23.74 -7.89 -17.75
C PRO A 318 23.04 -9.25 -17.61
N SER A 319 23.75 -10.37 -17.44
CA SER A 319 23.18 -11.72 -17.53
C SER A 319 22.72 -12.36 -16.21
N LYS A 320 22.83 -11.72 -15.02
CA LYS A 320 22.61 -12.42 -13.72
C LYS A 320 21.63 -11.74 -12.77
N LYS A 321 20.38 -12.21 -12.69
CA LYS A 321 19.32 -11.67 -11.79
C LYS A 321 19.65 -11.68 -10.27
N GLY A 322 20.24 -10.60 -9.73
CA GLY A 322 20.37 -10.27 -8.29
C GLY A 322 21.65 -9.46 -7.98
N LEU A 323 21.92 -9.08 -6.71
CA LEU A 323 23.31 -8.85 -6.27
C LEU A 323 23.97 -10.24 -6.28
N VAL A 324 24.24 -10.75 -7.47
CA VAL A 324 24.98 -11.98 -7.67
C VAL A 324 26.43 -11.55 -7.60
N LEU A 325 27.05 -11.78 -6.45
CA LEU A 325 28.49 -11.73 -6.32
C LEU A 325 29.13 -12.56 -7.44
N GLN A 326 30.33 -12.17 -7.86
CA GLN A 326 31.16 -12.91 -8.80
C GLN A 326 31.13 -14.41 -8.44
N CYS A 327 30.44 -15.21 -9.25
CA CYS A 327 30.48 -16.65 -9.16
C CYS A 327 31.76 -17.10 -9.86
N HIS A 328 32.69 -17.68 -9.10
CA HIS A 328 33.91 -18.34 -9.61
C HIS A 328 33.60 -19.73 -10.21
N CYS A 329 32.41 -19.86 -10.79
CA CYS A 329 31.92 -21.11 -11.34
C CYS A 329 31.75 -20.90 -12.83
N ASP A 330 32.43 -21.72 -13.62
CA ASP A 330 32.42 -21.68 -15.09
C ASP A 330 31.08 -22.16 -15.70
N GLY A 331 30.05 -22.34 -14.87
CA GLY A 331 28.74 -22.82 -15.29
C GLY A 331 27.91 -21.73 -15.97
N THR A 332 27.29 -22.09 -17.10
CA THR A 332 26.33 -21.25 -17.83
C THR A 332 25.08 -20.98 -16.95
N ALA A 333 24.57 -19.75 -17.03
CA ALA A 333 23.66 -19.18 -16.02
C ALA A 333 22.18 -19.60 -16.12
N GLU A 334 21.80 -20.42 -17.11
CA GLU A 334 20.40 -20.55 -17.51
C GLU A 334 19.53 -21.37 -16.53
N ASP A 335 20.11 -22.27 -15.71
CA ASP A 335 19.36 -23.13 -14.78
C ASP A 335 19.71 -22.94 -13.28
N ILE A 336 20.53 -21.96 -12.93
CA ILE A 336 21.04 -21.84 -11.56
C ILE A 336 19.99 -21.17 -10.65
N ARG A 337 19.32 -21.97 -9.81
CA ARG A 337 18.54 -21.45 -8.68
C ARG A 337 19.47 -20.82 -7.64
N PHE A 338 19.50 -19.48 -7.62
CA PHE A 338 20.26 -18.72 -6.63
C PHE A 338 19.74 -18.95 -5.21
N ARG A 339 20.66 -19.23 -4.28
CA ARG A 339 20.41 -19.29 -2.83
C ARG A 339 20.67 -17.93 -2.22
N GLN A 340 19.79 -17.48 -1.35
CA GLN A 340 19.92 -16.19 -0.67
C GLN A 340 20.63 -16.38 0.67
N CYS A 341 21.48 -15.42 1.07
CA CYS A 341 22.07 -15.44 2.41
C CYS A 341 20.96 -15.41 3.47
N ALA A 342 20.96 -16.37 4.40
CA ALA A 342 19.95 -16.44 5.45
C ALA A 342 20.06 -15.27 6.45
N GLY A 343 21.25 -14.70 6.61
CA GLY A 343 21.53 -13.58 7.51
C GLY A 343 20.98 -12.24 7.01
N CYS A 344 21.59 -11.68 5.95
CA CYS A 344 21.17 -10.37 5.43
C CYS A 344 19.98 -10.45 4.48
N GLN A 345 19.74 -11.60 3.84
CA GLN A 345 18.73 -11.75 2.81
C GLN A 345 18.84 -10.71 1.68
N VAL A 346 20.03 -10.24 1.35
CA VAL A 346 20.29 -9.36 0.20
C VAL A 346 21.09 -10.09 -0.85
N VAL A 347 22.21 -10.67 -0.42
CA VAL A 347 23.18 -11.31 -1.29
C VAL A 347 22.70 -12.68 -1.73
N ARG A 348 22.99 -13.02 -2.98
CA ARG A 348 22.60 -14.29 -3.60
C ARG A 348 23.82 -15.02 -4.16
N TYR A 349 23.84 -16.32 -3.96
CA TYR A 349 24.90 -17.23 -4.35
C TYR A 349 24.36 -18.32 -5.26
N CYS A 350 25.11 -18.68 -6.29
CA CYS A 350 24.83 -19.82 -7.15
C CYS A 350 25.04 -21.18 -6.45
N SER A 351 25.93 -21.24 -5.44
CA SER A 351 26.32 -22.48 -4.77
C SER A 351 26.70 -22.26 -3.31
N LYS A 352 26.70 -23.33 -2.51
CA LYS A 352 27.20 -23.30 -1.12
C LYS A 352 28.70 -22.96 -1.05
N ARG A 353 29.48 -23.35 -2.06
CA ARG A 353 30.91 -23.05 -2.15
C ARG A 353 31.14 -21.54 -2.25
N CYS A 354 30.51 -20.88 -3.23
CA CYS A 354 30.62 -19.43 -3.37
C CYS A 354 30.14 -18.66 -2.14
N GLN A 355 29.09 -19.15 -1.46
CA GLN A 355 28.65 -18.57 -0.18
C GLN A 355 29.74 -18.67 0.89
N ARG A 356 30.36 -19.85 1.05
CA ARG A 356 31.44 -20.07 2.04
C ARG A 356 32.66 -19.21 1.72
N ASP A 357 33.07 -19.16 0.46
CA ASP A 357 34.25 -18.41 0.02
C ASP A 357 34.04 -16.89 0.28
N SER A 358 32.89 -16.35 -0.13
CA SER A 358 32.50 -14.96 0.14
C SER A 358 32.37 -14.67 1.65
N TRP A 359 31.84 -15.62 2.43
CA TRP A 359 31.73 -15.49 3.89
C TRP A 359 33.09 -15.28 4.55
N HIS A 360 34.10 -16.06 4.15
CA HIS A 360 35.45 -15.94 4.71
C HIS A 360 36.21 -14.73 4.20
N SER A 361 35.93 -14.24 2.98
CA SER A 361 36.69 -13.14 2.41
C SER A 361 36.22 -11.75 2.85
N HIS A 362 34.91 -11.47 2.81
CA HIS A 362 34.38 -10.14 3.18
C HIS A 362 32.96 -10.18 3.74
N HIS A 363 32.13 -11.14 3.30
CA HIS A 363 30.69 -11.09 3.56
C HIS A 363 30.33 -11.22 5.05
N ARG A 364 31.16 -11.88 5.86
CA ARG A 364 30.93 -11.94 7.31
C ARG A 364 30.82 -10.55 7.94
N LEU A 365 31.63 -9.58 7.48
CA LEU A 365 31.60 -8.22 7.98
C LEU A 365 30.38 -7.46 7.43
N SER A 366 30.25 -7.41 6.10
CA SER A 366 29.19 -6.66 5.41
C SER A 366 27.78 -7.23 5.65
N CYS A 367 27.63 -8.52 5.95
CA CYS A 367 26.33 -9.14 6.20
C CYS A 367 25.56 -8.45 7.34
N ASN A 368 26.26 -8.03 8.41
CA ASN A 368 25.62 -7.32 9.53
C ASN A 368 25.15 -5.92 9.12
N PHE A 369 25.95 -5.20 8.33
CA PHE A 369 25.61 -3.88 7.82
C PHE A 369 24.51 -3.93 6.76
N LEU A 370 24.51 -4.93 5.88
CA LEU A 370 23.42 -5.17 4.94
C LEU A 370 22.13 -5.51 5.68
N LYS A 371 22.20 -6.32 6.76
CA LYS A 371 21.06 -6.60 7.62
C LYS A 371 20.54 -5.33 8.30
N ALA A 372 21.42 -4.43 8.76
CA ALA A 372 21.05 -3.14 9.32
C ALA A 372 20.47 -2.17 8.27
N ALA A 373 20.96 -2.23 7.02
CA ALA A 373 20.50 -1.38 5.92
C ALA A 373 19.15 -1.81 5.36
N VAL A 374 18.80 -3.08 5.48
CA VAL A 374 17.45 -3.54 5.18
C VAL A 374 16.55 -3.49 6.41
N GLY A 375 17.08 -3.65 7.63
CA GLY A 375 16.36 -3.74 8.89
C GLY A 375 15.91 -5.16 9.26
N PRO A 376 15.82 -5.51 10.56
CA PRO A 376 15.65 -6.90 11.03
C PRO A 376 14.27 -7.49 10.71
N SER A 377 13.21 -6.69 10.74
CA SER A 377 11.83 -7.10 10.48
C SER A 377 11.29 -6.58 9.15
N THR A 378 12.19 -6.12 8.29
CA THR A 378 11.75 -5.27 7.19
C THR A 378 11.15 -6.08 6.06
N PRO A 379 9.99 -5.65 5.53
CA PRO A 379 9.33 -6.33 4.44
C PRO A 379 10.24 -6.49 3.22
N GLN A 380 10.05 -7.58 2.49
CA GLN A 380 10.85 -7.97 1.31
C GLN A 380 11.01 -6.85 0.26
N ARG A 381 10.10 -5.86 0.26
CA ARG A 381 10.13 -4.69 -0.62
C ARG A 381 11.31 -3.74 -0.39
N ILE A 382 11.73 -3.49 0.85
CA ILE A 382 12.90 -2.63 1.13
C ILE A 382 14.17 -3.31 0.62
N LYS A 383 14.28 -4.64 0.83
CA LYS A 383 15.39 -5.45 0.28
C LYS A 383 15.50 -5.32 -1.24
N ARG A 384 14.37 -5.32 -1.94
CA ARG A 384 14.33 -5.11 -3.41
C ARG A 384 14.66 -3.67 -3.81
N SER A 385 14.41 -2.71 -2.93
CA SER A 385 14.61 -1.27 -3.18
C SER A 385 15.97 -0.75 -2.69
N LEU A 386 16.79 -1.59 -2.06
CA LEU A 386 18.04 -1.19 -1.41
C LEU A 386 18.97 -0.38 -2.33
N ARG A 387 19.08 -0.76 -3.60
CA ARG A 387 19.91 -0.06 -4.60
C ARG A 387 19.34 1.31 -4.99
N LEU A 388 18.02 1.39 -5.15
CA LEU A 388 17.35 2.66 -5.39
C LEU A 388 17.58 3.59 -4.19
N LEU A 389 17.42 3.08 -2.97
CA LEU A 389 17.68 3.83 -1.74
C LEU A 389 19.13 4.31 -1.66
N ALA A 390 20.11 3.48 -2.05
CA ALA A 390 21.51 3.88 -2.12
C ALA A 390 21.76 5.01 -3.14
N ALA A 391 21.18 4.94 -4.33
CA ALA A 391 21.32 6.01 -5.33
C ALA A 391 20.65 7.31 -4.86
N LEU A 392 19.50 7.21 -4.20
CA LEU A 392 18.81 8.35 -3.60
C LEU A 392 19.63 8.98 -2.48
N GLU A 393 20.22 8.16 -1.61
CA GLU A 393 21.12 8.59 -0.54
C GLU A 393 22.28 9.42 -1.08
N VAL A 394 23.00 8.91 -2.08
CA VAL A 394 24.13 9.59 -2.71
C VAL A 394 23.70 10.92 -3.32
N THR A 395 22.60 10.91 -4.08
CA THR A 395 22.08 12.12 -4.74
C THR A 395 21.61 13.16 -3.73
N HIS A 396 20.96 12.72 -2.64
CA HIS A 396 20.49 13.60 -1.59
C HIS A 396 21.66 14.27 -0.86
N LYS A 397 22.67 13.48 -0.47
CA LYS A 397 23.92 14.00 0.13
C LYS A 397 24.59 15.03 -0.77
N GLN A 398 24.75 14.74 -2.06
CA GLN A 398 25.39 15.65 -3.01
C GLN A 398 24.64 16.97 -3.13
N ARG A 399 23.30 16.95 -3.21
CA ARG A 399 22.48 18.17 -3.31
C ARG A 399 22.44 18.99 -2.03
N LYS A 400 22.60 18.35 -0.88
CA LYS A 400 22.47 18.96 0.45
C LYS A 400 23.79 19.11 1.19
N TRP A 401 24.92 18.95 0.49
CA TRP A 401 26.24 18.85 1.10
C TRP A 401 26.55 20.02 2.03
N ASP A 402 26.38 21.25 1.54
CA ASP A 402 26.63 22.46 2.34
C ASP A 402 25.70 22.57 3.56
N ASN A 403 24.46 22.08 3.44
CA ASN A 403 23.55 22.05 4.59
C ASN A 403 23.97 21.00 5.62
N ILE A 404 24.38 19.82 5.16
CA ILE A 404 24.89 18.75 6.01
C ILE A 404 26.14 19.23 6.78
N LEU A 405 27.07 19.93 6.13
CA LEU A 405 28.26 20.49 6.79
C LEU A 405 27.89 21.51 7.87
N ARG A 406 26.89 22.37 7.62
CA ARG A 406 26.37 23.32 8.62
C ARG A 406 25.73 22.62 9.81
N LEU A 407 24.86 21.63 9.55
CA LEU A 407 24.23 20.82 10.59
C LEU A 407 25.27 20.05 11.41
N PHE A 408 26.32 19.57 10.76
CA PHE A 408 27.41 18.89 11.43
C PHE A 408 28.18 19.81 12.38
N ALA A 409 28.51 21.03 11.93
CA ALA A 409 29.16 22.02 12.79
C ALA A 409 28.29 22.37 14.01
N ALA A 410 26.97 22.53 13.80
CA ALA A 410 26.03 22.76 14.90
C ALA A 410 25.99 21.56 15.87
N ALA A 411 25.90 20.34 15.35
CA ALA A 411 25.87 19.12 16.15
C ALA A 411 27.16 18.90 16.96
N ARG A 412 28.33 19.31 16.48
CA ARG A 412 29.58 19.26 17.27
C ARG A 412 29.53 20.15 18.51
N CYS A 413 28.86 21.29 18.42
CA CYS A 413 28.66 22.18 19.56
C CYS A 413 27.61 21.61 20.53
N GLU A 414 26.55 20.99 20.00
CA GLU A 414 25.49 20.37 20.79
C GLU A 414 25.93 19.08 21.51
N TYR A 415 26.80 18.29 20.86
CA TYR A 415 27.27 16.99 21.33
C TYR A 415 28.81 16.94 21.41
N PRO A 416 29.45 17.64 22.37
CA PRO A 416 30.91 17.74 22.43
C PRO A 416 31.62 16.41 22.73
N GLU A 417 30.94 15.46 23.37
CA GLU A 417 31.48 14.12 23.67
C GLU A 417 31.45 13.17 22.45
N ASP A 418 30.67 13.53 21.42
CA ASP A 418 30.37 12.68 20.27
C ASP A 418 30.97 13.19 18.96
N GLN A 419 31.93 14.12 19.00
CA GLN A 419 32.41 14.82 17.80
C GLN A 419 32.90 13.87 16.68
N GLU A 420 33.49 12.73 17.04
CA GLU A 420 33.96 11.68 16.12
C GLU A 420 32.92 10.59 15.85
N ARG A 421 31.75 10.69 16.49
CA ARG A 421 30.67 9.70 16.48
C ARG A 421 29.35 10.29 15.98
N LEU A 422 29.41 11.33 15.17
CA LEU A 422 28.23 11.94 14.56
C LEU A 422 27.81 11.22 13.27
N VAL A 423 26.50 11.04 13.11
CA VAL A 423 25.85 10.34 12.00
C VAL A 423 24.86 11.28 11.32
N VAL A 424 24.86 11.27 9.99
CA VAL A 424 23.92 12.07 9.19
C VAL A 424 22.62 11.30 9.00
N GLU A 425 21.51 11.83 9.47
CA GLU A 425 20.18 11.25 9.29
C GLU A 425 19.49 11.88 8.08
N LEU A 426 19.05 11.07 7.12
CA LEU A 426 18.39 11.50 5.89
C LEU A 426 16.94 10.98 5.85
N ALA A 427 15.95 11.86 5.97
CA ALA A 427 14.55 11.52 5.79
C ALA A 427 14.17 11.59 4.32
N LEU A 428 14.31 10.48 3.57
CA LEU A 428 14.15 10.49 2.11
C LEU A 428 12.74 10.84 1.64
N ASP A 429 11.72 10.60 2.46
CA ASP A 429 10.32 10.92 2.13
C ASP A 429 9.95 12.37 2.45
N LYS A 430 10.74 13.06 3.27
CA LYS A 430 10.53 14.48 3.64
C LYS A 430 11.59 15.41 3.06
N PHE A 431 12.69 14.88 2.53
CA PHE A 431 13.88 15.63 2.13
C PHE A 431 14.46 16.49 3.27
N GLU A 432 14.42 15.95 4.48
CA GLU A 432 14.99 16.56 5.67
C GLU A 432 16.32 15.89 6.03
N GLU A 433 17.23 16.67 6.60
CA GLU A 433 18.52 16.22 7.08
C GLU A 433 18.70 16.63 8.54
N SER A 434 19.26 15.74 9.35
CA SER A 434 19.69 16.04 10.71
C SER A 434 21.02 15.35 11.00
N VAL A 435 21.70 15.73 12.08
CA VAL A 435 22.94 15.09 12.53
C VAL A 435 22.77 14.71 13.99
N ARG A 436 23.00 13.44 14.32
CA ARG A 436 22.82 12.89 15.68
C ARG A 436 24.00 12.00 16.10
N PRO A 437 24.22 11.80 17.41
CA PRO A 437 25.20 10.84 17.91
C PRO A 437 24.92 9.40 17.46
N LEU A 438 25.98 8.60 17.28
CA LEU A 438 25.93 7.19 16.90
C LEU A 438 25.15 6.35 17.92
N ARG A 439 25.28 6.66 19.22
CA ARG A 439 24.56 5.97 20.30
C ARG A 439 23.04 5.85 20.06
N ASP A 440 22.44 6.82 19.37
CA ASP A 440 21.01 6.82 19.04
C ASP A 440 20.62 5.71 18.05
N TYR A 441 21.59 5.11 17.37
CA TYR A 441 21.39 4.12 16.29
C TYR A 441 21.99 2.74 16.59
N LEU A 442 22.56 2.50 17.78
CA LEU A 442 23.20 1.23 18.12
C LEU A 442 22.25 0.02 18.03
N PHE A 443 20.95 0.26 18.20
CA PHE A 443 19.91 -0.76 18.03
C PHE A 443 19.90 -1.39 16.62
N LEU A 444 20.44 -0.73 15.60
CA LEU A 444 20.56 -1.27 14.24
C LEU A 444 21.58 -2.41 14.14
N PHE A 445 22.54 -2.48 15.04
CA PHE A 445 23.73 -3.32 14.90
C PHE A 445 23.71 -4.59 15.76
N ASN A 446 22.53 -5.05 16.22
CA ASN A 446 22.35 -6.34 16.93
C ASN A 446 23.33 -6.56 18.10
N GLY A 447 23.54 -5.55 18.95
CA GLY A 447 24.33 -5.69 20.17
C GLY A 447 25.83 -5.46 20.02
N LEU A 448 26.30 -4.93 18.88
CA LEU A 448 27.64 -4.34 18.82
C LEU A 448 27.73 -3.12 19.75
N SER A 449 28.84 -3.00 20.46
CA SER A 449 29.18 -1.79 21.17
C SER A 449 29.49 -0.65 20.20
N GLU A 450 29.43 0.58 20.69
CA GLU A 450 29.70 1.76 19.88
C GLU A 450 31.10 1.75 19.27
N ASN A 451 32.11 1.39 20.06
CA ASN A 451 33.49 1.30 19.58
C ASN A 451 33.65 0.21 18.52
N GLU A 452 32.99 -0.95 18.66
CA GLU A 452 33.03 -1.99 17.62
C GLU A 452 32.40 -1.53 16.30
N VAL A 453 31.36 -0.70 16.35
CA VAL A 453 30.77 -0.12 15.14
C VAL A 453 31.76 0.85 14.50
N VAL A 454 32.34 1.77 15.29
CA VAL A 454 33.34 2.74 14.81
C VAL A 454 34.54 2.01 14.22
N ASP A 455 35.14 1.05 14.93
CA ASP A 455 36.32 0.30 14.49
C ASP A 455 36.06 -0.43 13.17
N ARG A 456 34.90 -1.07 13.03
CA ARG A 456 34.54 -1.77 11.78
C ARG A 456 34.35 -0.81 10.62
N LEU A 457 33.72 0.34 10.84
CA LEU A 457 33.53 1.34 9.80
C LEU A 457 34.86 1.99 9.40
N SER A 458 35.68 2.36 10.39
CA SER A 458 37.02 2.93 10.17
C SER A 458 37.97 1.97 9.47
N SER A 459 37.90 0.67 9.77
CA SER A 459 38.69 -0.36 9.06
C SER A 459 38.30 -0.50 7.59
N TRP A 460 37.10 -0.06 7.21
CA TRP A 460 36.60 -0.17 5.86
C TRP A 460 36.90 1.05 4.98
N SER A 461 37.26 2.20 5.58
CA SER A 461 37.53 3.48 4.93
C SER A 461 38.09 3.30 3.51
N ASP A 462 37.23 3.51 2.50
CA ASP A 462 37.51 3.16 1.12
C ASP A 462 38.61 4.09 0.57
N PRO A 463 39.78 3.56 0.15
CA PRO A 463 40.81 4.37 -0.51
C PRO A 463 40.36 4.97 -1.85
N ARG A 464 39.16 4.60 -2.37
CA ARG A 464 38.54 5.16 -3.58
C ARG A 464 37.44 6.20 -3.33
N GLU A 465 37.30 6.73 -2.11
CA GLU A 465 36.57 8.00 -1.88
C GLU A 465 37.36 9.22 -2.42
N VAL A 466 37.63 9.20 -3.73
CA VAL A 466 38.31 10.23 -4.53
C VAL A 466 37.31 11.28 -5.06
N GLN A 467 36.01 11.17 -4.73
CA GLN A 467 34.98 12.12 -5.20
C GLN A 467 34.75 13.32 -4.27
N GLY A 468 35.56 13.53 -3.23
CA GLY A 468 35.49 14.74 -2.40
C GLY A 468 34.27 14.84 -1.47
N LEU A 469 33.59 13.72 -1.22
CA LEU A 469 32.42 13.63 -0.32
C LEU A 469 32.77 13.03 1.05
N GLN A 470 34.05 12.99 1.44
CA GLN A 470 34.38 12.76 2.85
C GLN A 470 33.95 13.98 3.65
N GLY A 471 32.84 13.80 4.35
CA GLY A 471 32.41 14.72 5.38
C GLY A 471 33.00 14.27 6.71
N PRO A 472 32.98 15.14 7.73
CA PRO A 472 33.48 14.82 9.06
C PRO A 472 32.62 13.77 9.82
N PHE A 473 31.64 13.14 9.16
CA PHE A 473 30.69 12.21 9.77
C PHE A 473 31.03 10.75 9.48
N LEU A 474 30.65 9.86 10.39
CA LEU A 474 31.01 8.44 10.32
C LEU A 474 30.25 7.68 9.22
N PHE A 475 28.94 7.90 9.13
CA PHE A 475 28.07 7.36 8.08
C PHE A 475 26.75 8.12 8.05
N SER A 476 25.83 7.69 7.18
CA SER A 476 24.45 8.17 7.24
C SER A 476 23.44 7.08 7.56
N VAL A 477 22.34 7.49 8.15
CA VAL A 477 21.16 6.66 8.37
C VAL A 477 20.04 7.20 7.51
N ILE A 478 19.27 6.31 6.89
CA ILE A 478 18.09 6.67 6.14
C ILE A 478 16.87 6.45 7.00
N THR A 479 15.95 7.40 6.96
CA THR A 479 14.66 7.27 7.60
C THR A 479 13.54 7.35 6.57
N ILE A 480 12.62 6.39 6.65
CA ILE A 480 11.47 6.25 5.76
C ILE A 480 10.24 6.11 6.66
N HIS A 481 9.27 6.99 6.53
CA HIS A 481 8.04 6.88 7.31
C HIS A 481 7.10 5.88 6.63
N ASP A 482 7.18 4.57 6.92
CA ASP A 482 6.34 3.55 6.24
C ASP A 482 4.87 3.62 6.70
N ARG A 483 4.61 3.93 7.98
CA ARG A 483 3.26 4.18 8.52
C ARG A 483 3.13 5.67 8.84
N TYR A 484 1.91 6.17 9.02
CA TYR A 484 1.69 7.61 9.32
C TYR A 484 2.50 8.08 10.55
N GLU A 485 2.97 7.15 11.41
CA GLU A 485 3.78 7.47 12.59
C GLU A 485 4.99 6.55 12.82
N SER A 486 5.08 5.34 12.22
CA SER A 486 6.24 4.47 12.46
C SER A 486 7.39 4.81 11.52
N ARG A 487 8.47 5.33 12.10
CA ARG A 487 9.72 5.61 11.41
C ARG A 487 10.52 4.31 11.22
N GLN A 488 10.80 3.94 9.97
CA GLN A 488 11.82 2.92 9.69
C GLN A 488 13.17 3.62 9.59
N ILE A 489 14.12 3.16 10.38
CA ILE A 489 15.48 3.68 10.44
C ILE A 489 16.40 2.59 9.89
N LEU A 490 17.20 2.93 8.88
CA LEU A 490 18.04 2.01 8.12
C LEU A 490 19.48 2.51 8.12
N PHE A 491 20.45 1.63 8.33
CA PHE A 491 21.86 1.95 8.07
C PHE A 491 22.06 2.28 6.58
N SER A 492 23.00 3.19 6.25
CA SER A 492 23.31 3.61 4.87
C SER A 492 23.29 2.45 3.88
N PRO A 493 22.27 2.36 3.01
CA PRO A 493 22.23 1.41 1.90
C PRO A 493 23.45 1.52 0.99
N CYS A 494 23.93 2.73 0.72
CA CYS A 494 25.12 2.95 -0.11
C CYS A 494 26.36 2.33 0.53
N MET A 495 26.63 2.65 1.80
CA MET A 495 27.78 2.12 2.55
C MET A 495 27.70 0.59 2.65
N ALA A 496 26.54 0.04 3.01
CA ALA A 496 26.37 -1.41 3.13
C ALA A 496 26.60 -2.15 1.80
N LEU A 497 26.13 -1.58 0.69
CA LEU A 497 26.37 -2.14 -0.64
C LEU A 497 27.83 -2.03 -1.06
N ASN A 498 28.50 -0.91 -0.78
CA ASN A 498 29.91 -0.74 -1.10
C ASN A 498 30.78 -1.69 -0.28
N MET A 499 30.46 -1.92 0.99
CA MET A 499 31.14 -2.91 1.84
C MET A 499 31.11 -4.31 1.24
N GLU A 500 29.95 -4.69 0.70
CA GLU A 500 29.81 -5.98 0.03
C GLU A 500 30.61 -6.04 -1.27
N ILE A 501 30.58 -4.98 -2.07
CA ILE A 501 31.16 -5.00 -3.43
C ILE A 501 32.68 -4.85 -3.41
N PHE A 502 33.21 -4.00 -2.53
CA PHE A 502 34.63 -3.65 -2.51
C PHE A 502 35.40 -4.31 -1.36
N GLY A 503 34.75 -5.03 -0.45
CA GLY A 503 35.39 -5.67 0.69
C GLY A 503 36.54 -6.62 0.31
N ASN A 504 36.45 -7.29 -0.84
CA ASN A 504 37.54 -8.15 -1.36
C ASN A 504 38.82 -7.37 -1.71
N SER A 505 38.72 -6.11 -2.16
CA SER A 505 39.89 -5.32 -2.54
C SER A 505 40.74 -4.92 -1.33
N VAL A 506 40.09 -4.69 -0.18
CA VAL A 506 40.77 -4.29 1.05
C VAL A 506 41.47 -5.48 1.71
N ALA A 507 40.83 -6.66 1.73
CA ALA A 507 41.40 -7.88 2.32
C ALA A 507 42.71 -8.32 1.65
N ASN A 508 42.87 -8.07 0.35
CA ASN A 508 44.07 -8.44 -0.41
C ASN A 508 45.19 -7.37 -0.36
N ALA A 509 44.93 -6.21 0.25
CA ALA A 509 45.88 -5.09 0.32
C ALA A 509 46.62 -5.01 1.67
N GLN A 510 46.34 -5.90 2.63
CA GLN A 510 47.15 -6.05 3.83
C GLN A 510 48.40 -6.89 3.50
N PRO A 511 49.61 -6.34 3.69
CA PRO A 511 50.88 -6.99 3.33
C PRO A 511 51.21 -8.21 4.20
#